data_AF-A0A838MLN4-F1
#
_entry.id   AF-A0A838MLN4-F1
#
_cell.length_a   1.000
_cell.length_b   1.000
_cell.length_c   1.000
_cell.angle_alpha   90.00
_cell.angle_beta   90.00
_cell.angle_gamma   90.00
#
_symmetry.space_group_name_H-M   'P 1'
#
loop_
_entity.id
_entity.type
_entity.pdbx_description
1 polymer ?
#
loop_
_entity_poly.entity_id
_entity_poly.type
_entity_poly.pdbx_seq_one_letter_code
_entity_poly.pdbx_strand_id
1 'polypeptide(L)' 'MERPADYLHLLQHAWDLFPGSDVEIIYAEDETIHIDVDGHRFTFEIGSDDDAYIFSDGSSSFTIPLFLDPTWE' A
#
# COMPACT_ATOMS: atom_id res chain seq x y z
N MET A 1 -11.22 0.82 16.25
CA MET A 1 -10.56 1.65 15.22
C MET A 1 -10.95 1.04 13.90
N GLU A 2 -11.69 1.79 13.08
CA GLU A 2 -11.99 1.39 11.71
C GLU A 2 -10.69 1.53 10.90
N ARG A 3 -10.34 0.51 10.11
CA ARG A 3 -9.17 0.57 9.23
C ARG A 3 -9.49 1.44 8.01
N PRO A 4 -8.50 2.08 7.36
CA PRO A 4 -8.71 2.79 6.10
C PRO A 4 -9.38 1.88 5.06
N ALA A 5 -10.21 2.46 4.19
CA ALA A 5 -11.02 1.69 3.23
C ALA A 5 -10.15 0.87 2.26
N ASP A 6 -8.99 1.41 1.91
CA ASP A 6 -7.98 0.81 1.05
C ASP A 6 -7.15 -0.30 1.76
N TYR A 7 -7.28 -0.50 3.08
CA TYR A 7 -6.45 -1.48 3.82
C TYR A 7 -6.51 -2.88 3.23
N LEU A 8 -7.73 -3.40 2.99
CA LEU A 8 -7.89 -4.77 2.46
C LEU A 8 -7.41 -4.86 1.02
N HIS A 9 -7.59 -3.79 0.25
CA HIS A 9 -7.11 -3.68 -1.12
C HIS A 9 -5.59 -3.75 -1.19
N LEU A 10 -4.89 -2.94 -0.38
CA LEU A 10 -3.43 -2.95 -0.28
C LEU A 10 -2.91 -4.30 0.21
N LEU A 11 -3.51 -4.88 1.25
CA LEU A 11 -3.09 -6.15 1.81
C LEU A 11 -3.23 -7.30 0.81
N GLN A 12 -4.38 -7.37 0.11
CA GLN A 12 -4.62 -8.41 -0.90
C GLN A 12 -3.59 -8.33 -2.02
N HIS A 13 -3.38 -7.13 -2.59
CA HIS A 13 -2.40 -6.93 -3.64
C HIS A 13 -0.97 -7.23 -3.18
N ALA A 14 -0.60 -6.88 -1.95
CA ALA A 14 0.71 -7.18 -1.40
C ALA A 14 0.93 -8.70 -1.24
N TRP A 15 -0.07 -9.47 -0.81
CA TRP A 15 0.04 -10.93 -0.77
C TRP A 15 0.15 -11.57 -2.16
N ASP A 16 -0.54 -11.03 -3.16
CA ASP A 16 -0.44 -11.52 -4.55
C ASP A 16 0.95 -11.22 -5.15
N LEU A 17 1.55 -10.09 -4.79
CA LEU A 17 2.90 -9.71 -5.22
C LEU A 17 4.00 -10.49 -4.47
N PHE A 18 3.78 -10.80 -3.18
CA PHE A 18 4.74 -11.45 -2.30
C PHE A 18 4.17 -12.76 -1.71
N PRO A 19 3.98 -13.80 -2.54
CA PRO A 19 3.30 -15.02 -2.11
C PRO A 19 4.12 -15.76 -1.04
N GLY A 20 3.50 -15.97 0.12
CA GLY A 20 4.10 -16.69 1.25
C GLY A 20 4.93 -15.83 2.19
N SER A 21 5.05 -14.52 1.93
CA SER A 21 5.68 -13.55 2.83
C SER A 21 4.73 -13.09 3.94
N ASP A 22 5.30 -12.70 5.08
CA ASP A 22 4.58 -11.95 6.10
C ASP A 22 4.45 -10.49 5.64
N VAL A 23 3.22 -9.97 5.63
CA VAL A 23 2.90 -8.64 5.10
C VAL A 23 2.14 -7.83 6.15
N GLU A 24 2.63 -6.62 6.43
CA GLU A 24 1.99 -5.66 7.33
C GLU A 24 1.79 -4.31 6.61
N ILE A 25 0.57 -3.75 6.71
CA ILE A 25 0.24 -2.42 6.20
C ILE A 25 0.20 -1.44 7.39
N ILE A 26 1.02 -0.40 7.33
CA ILE A 26 1.19 0.59 8.40
C ILE A 26 0.86 1.98 7.85
N TYR A 27 -0.10 2.65 8.47
CA TYR A 27 -0.44 4.05 8.17
C TYR A 27 0.27 4.94 9.17
N ALA A 28 1.20 5.77 8.70
CA ALA A 28 1.94 6.72 9.50
C ALA A 28 1.23 8.08 9.57
N GLU A 29 1.53 8.86 10.60
CA GLU A 29 0.88 10.15 10.85
C GLU A 29 1.32 11.24 9.85
N ASP A 30 2.44 11.05 9.15
CA ASP A 30 3.02 11.96 8.17
C ASP A 30 2.47 11.78 6.75
N GLU A 31 1.21 11.36 6.63
CA GLU A 31 0.57 11.10 5.33
C GLU A 31 1.33 10.05 4.52
N THR A 32 1.85 9.02 5.19
CA THR A 32 2.64 7.96 4.57
C THR A 32 2.01 6.60 4.83
N ILE A 33 2.06 5.72 3.83
CA ILE A 33 1.70 4.31 3.95
C ILE A 33 2.97 3.48 3.78
N HIS A 34 3.21 2.56 4.71
CA HIS A 34 4.25 1.55 4.58
C HIS A 34 3.65 0.16 4.36
N ILE A 35 4.33 -0.61 3.52
CA ILE A 35 4.13 -2.06 3.40
C ILE A 35 5.43 -2.72 3.82
N ASP A 36 5.40 -3.43 4.95
CA ASP A 36 6.50 -4.25 5.42
C ASP A 36 6.29 -5.68 4.92
N VAL A 37 7.27 -6.23 4.21
CA VAL A 37 7.28 -7.59 3.63
C VAL A 37 8.48 -8.34 4.18
N ASP A 38 8.26 -9.36 5.02
CA ASP A 38 9.32 -10.11 5.71
C ASP A 38 10.34 -9.21 6.44
N GLY A 39 9.89 -8.07 6.97
CA GLY A 39 10.72 -7.06 7.64
C GLY A 39 11.41 -6.05 6.71
N HIS A 40 11.15 -6.11 5.40
CA HIS A 40 11.62 -5.13 4.43
C HIS A 40 10.52 -4.10 4.11
N ARG A 41 10.84 -2.81 4.26
CA ARG A 41 9.85 -1.72 4.18
C ARG A 41 9.83 -1.05 2.82
N PHE A 42 8.63 -0.92 2.26
CA PHE A 42 8.35 -0.05 1.14
C PHE A 42 7.41 1.08 1.56
N THR A 43 7.61 2.27 0.99
CA THR A 43 6.96 3.50 1.40
C THR A 43 6.22 4.15 0.23
N PHE A 44 5.05 4.69 0.52
CA PHE A 44 4.25 5.52 -0.38
C PHE A 44 3.83 6.81 0.35
N GLU A 45 4.10 7.96 -0.25
CA GLU A 45 3.70 9.28 0.27
C GLU A 45 2.32 9.67 -0.30
N ILE A 46 1.34 9.86 0.57
CA ILE A 46 -0.02 10.30 0.21
C ILE A 46 0.06 11.75 -0.26
N GLY A 47 -0.49 12.05 -1.44
CA GLY A 47 -0.40 13.36 -2.07
C GLY A 47 0.60 13.43 -3.22
N SER A 48 1.24 12.31 -3.57
CA SER A 48 1.82 12.15 -4.90
C SER A 48 0.72 12.24 -5.96
N ASP A 49 0.97 12.92 -7.08
CA ASP A 49 0.04 13.10 -8.23
C ASP A 49 -0.14 11.77 -9.02
N ASP A 50 0.06 10.63 -8.36
CA ASP A 50 0.08 9.32 -8.97
C ASP A 50 -1.34 8.74 -9.06
N ASP A 51 -1.67 8.23 -10.25
CA ASP A 51 -2.91 7.46 -10.51
C ASP A 51 -2.88 6.04 -9.90
N ALA A 52 -1.92 5.74 -9.02
CA ALA A 52 -1.68 4.44 -8.39
C ALA A 52 -0.88 4.60 -7.08
N TYR A 53 -0.95 3.61 -6.20
CA TYR A 53 -0.03 3.52 -5.07
C TYR A 53 1.31 2.97 -5.56
N ILE A 54 2.36 3.80 -5.53
CA ILE A 54 3.72 3.40 -5.92
C ILE A 54 4.59 3.27 -4.67
N PHE A 55 4.81 2.04 -4.23
CA PHE A 55 5.62 1.74 -3.06
C PHE A 55 7.08 1.56 -3.45
N SER A 56 8.00 2.19 -2.70
CA SER A 56 9.44 2.13 -2.97
C SER A 56 10.26 2.04 -1.68
N ASP A 57 11.38 1.32 -1.73
CA ASP A 57 12.42 1.29 -0.69
C ASP A 57 13.67 2.12 -1.08
N GLY A 58 13.60 2.85 -2.20
CA GLY A 58 14.71 3.60 -2.80
C GLY A 58 15.59 2.79 -3.75
N SER A 59 15.41 1.47 -3.86
CA SER A 59 16.13 0.58 -4.78
C SER A 59 15.20 -0.13 -5.76
N SER A 60 14.05 -0.58 -5.27
CA SER A 60 13.01 -1.30 -5.98
C SER A 60 11.67 -0.64 -5.71
N SER A 61 10.74 -0.77 -6.67
CA SER A 61 9.38 -0.30 -6.50
C SER A 61 8.37 -1.28 -7.08
N PHE A 62 7.16 -1.22 -6.56
CA PHE A 62 6.00 -1.89 -7.13
C PHE A 62 4.77 -0.99 -7.07
N THR A 63 3.79 -1.33 -7.88
CA THR A 63 2.58 -0.53 -8.05
C THR A 63 1.36 -1.34 -7.66
N ILE A 64 0.49 -0.74 -6.85
CA ILE A 64 -0.85 -1.23 -6.54
C ILE A 64 -1.86 -0.24 -7.15
N PRO A 65 -2.85 -0.69 -7.94
CA PRO A 65 -3.89 0.20 -8.47
C PRO A 65 -4.58 0.99 -7.37
N LEU A 66 -5.08 2.21 -7.64
CA LEU A 66 -5.87 2.94 -6.64
C LEU A 66 -7.12 2.16 -6.22
N PHE A 67 -7.52 2.32 -4.97
CA PHE A 67 -8.81 1.85 -4.50
C PHE A 67 -9.88 2.82 -5.01
N LEU A 68 -10.48 2.47 -6.15
CA LEU A 68 -11.66 3.16 -6.66
C LEU A 68 -12.88 2.53 -5.98
N ASP A 69 -13.39 3.18 -4.93
CA ASP A 69 -14.65 2.74 -4.34
C ASP A 69 -15.76 2.90 -5.41
N PRO A 70 -16.46 1.82 -5.80
CA PRO A 70 -17.42 1.85 -6.89
C PRO A 70 -18.72 2.60 -6.54
N THR A 71 -18.83 3.21 -5.34
CA THR A 71 -20.03 3.99 -4.96
C THR A 71 -20.09 5.39 -5.54
N TRP A 72 -19.10 5.79 -6.36
CA TRP A 72 -19.22 6.98 -7.22
C TRP A 72 -19.96 6.66 -8.52
N GLU A 73 -21.28 6.45 -8.42
CA GLU A 73 -22.25 6.61 -9.51
C GLU A 73 -23.39 7.56 -9.11
#